data_AF-A0A3A4X577-F1
#
_entry.id   AF-A0A3A4X577-F1
#
_cell.length_a   1.000
_cell.length_b   1.000
_cell.length_c   1.000
_cell.angle_alpha   90.00
_cell.angle_beta   90.00
_cell.angle_gamma   90.00
#
_symmetry.space_group_name_H-M   'P 1'
#
loop_
_entity.id
_entity.type
_entity.pdbx_description
1 polymer ?
#
loop_
_entity_poly.entity_id
_entity_poly.type
_entity_poly.pdbx_seq_one_letter_code
_entity_poly.pdbx_strand_id
1 'polypeptide(L)'
;MSKFIGRLIQAGIGKETERGTAVAPSFWLQKINCDVDDKFEGVVDENSLGVIEDAQDFKVTKKWAEGEVSGKVGDASIGLLLLGALGTVSSDAKDAPNAAVYDHTYAVQQDAQHDSLTLEVKNPNEQLKFVNAVLSALSIKAELGGFVEFVANFMAKLGTAAANTPAYTAENNFLAKDISVKFADNLAGLAAASEVSVKNVELNIEKNIESDDVLGDDEPEDFLNKQFAITGNIELLYDATTYKALALAGTQKALRINITDTGTTIGDSANPGLVIDLAKVKLTEWAKTSDQNEIVRQTLSFKAFYSSTDSKMLDCVLTNLTASY
;
A
#
# COMPACT_ATOMS: atom_id res chain seq x y z
N MET A 1 -11.11 19.14 -26.14
CA MET A 1 -10.79 19.12 -24.70
C MET A 1 -11.89 19.82 -23.94
N SER A 2 -12.49 19.13 -22.98
CA SER A 2 -13.53 19.66 -22.09
C SER A 2 -12.94 19.99 -20.72
N LYS A 3 -13.49 20.98 -20.03
CA LYS A 3 -13.18 21.24 -18.62
C LYS A 3 -13.89 20.18 -17.79
N PHE A 4 -13.19 19.56 -16.84
CA PHE A 4 -13.75 18.55 -15.97
C PHE A 4 -13.25 18.71 -14.53
N ILE A 5 -13.93 18.05 -13.60
CA ILE A 5 -13.53 17.99 -12.18
C ILE A 5 -12.80 16.66 -11.91
N GLY A 6 -11.87 16.64 -10.94
CA GLY A 6 -11.07 15.46 -10.61
C GLY A 6 -11.88 14.19 -10.29
N ARG A 7 -13.13 14.33 -9.82
CA ARG A 7 -14.05 13.20 -9.58
C ARG A 7 -14.39 12.39 -10.83
N LEU A 8 -14.22 12.97 -12.03
CA LEU A 8 -14.44 12.28 -13.30
C LEU A 8 -13.22 11.46 -13.75
N ILE A 9 -12.08 11.58 -13.07
CA ILE A 9 -10.94 10.72 -13.29
C ILE A 9 -11.29 9.34 -12.75
N GLN A 10 -10.93 8.27 -13.45
CA GLN A 10 -11.14 6.87 -13.07
C GLN A 10 -9.79 6.15 -13.10
N ALA A 11 -9.55 5.24 -12.16
CA ALA A 11 -8.30 4.50 -12.05
C ALA A 11 -8.62 3.00 -11.95
N GLY A 12 -7.90 2.17 -12.70
CA GLY A 12 -8.03 0.72 -12.69
C GLY A 12 -6.67 0.04 -12.60
N ILE A 13 -6.63 -1.14 -12.00
CA ILE A 13 -5.41 -1.93 -11.81
C ILE A 13 -5.61 -3.35 -12.34
N GLY A 14 -4.58 -3.88 -13.01
CA GLY A 14 -4.51 -5.26 -13.47
C GLY A 14 -3.14 -5.86 -13.14
N LYS A 15 -3.10 -7.16 -12.81
CA LYS A 15 -1.83 -7.88 -12.60
C LYS A 15 -1.18 -8.18 -13.94
N GLU A 16 0.10 -7.84 -14.08
CA GLU A 16 0.86 -8.21 -15.27
C GLU A 16 1.25 -9.70 -15.20
N THR A 17 1.07 -10.43 -16.30
CA THR A 17 1.55 -11.84 -16.37
C THR A 17 3.06 -11.88 -16.59
N GLU A 18 3.58 -10.91 -17.35
CA GLU A 18 4.99 -10.67 -17.56
C GLU A 18 5.26 -9.18 -17.30
N ARG A 19 6.33 -8.87 -16.58
CA ARG A 19 6.68 -7.51 -16.16
C ARG A 19 6.77 -6.58 -17.38
N GLY A 20 6.03 -5.47 -17.37
CA GLY A 20 5.97 -4.51 -18.48
C GLY A 20 5.01 -4.88 -19.61
N THR A 21 4.30 -6.00 -19.52
CA THR A 21 3.26 -6.37 -20.50
C THR A 21 1.88 -5.92 -20.02
N ALA A 22 1.28 -4.97 -20.75
CA ALA A 22 -0.03 -4.41 -20.41
C ALA A 22 -1.12 -5.49 -20.27
N VAL A 23 -1.82 -5.47 -19.15
CA VAL A 23 -3.02 -6.28 -18.91
C VAL A 23 -4.22 -5.35 -18.67
N ALA A 24 -5.42 -5.79 -19.08
CA ALA A 24 -6.64 -5.04 -18.83
C ALA A 24 -6.92 -4.95 -17.32
N PRO A 25 -7.44 -3.82 -16.81
CA PRO A 25 -7.76 -3.68 -15.39
C PRO A 25 -8.75 -4.74 -14.92
N SER A 26 -8.35 -5.54 -13.93
CA SER A 26 -9.24 -6.48 -13.24
C SER A 26 -10.16 -5.75 -12.26
N PHE A 27 -9.66 -4.67 -11.64
CA PHE A 27 -10.40 -3.87 -10.67
C PHE A 27 -10.33 -2.39 -10.99
N TRP A 28 -11.49 -1.71 -10.91
CA TRP A 28 -11.56 -0.26 -10.97
C TRP A 28 -11.73 0.29 -9.55
N LEU A 29 -10.79 1.14 -9.13
CA LEU A 29 -10.71 1.62 -7.76
C LEU A 29 -11.71 2.75 -7.52
N GLN A 30 -12.48 2.64 -6.45
CA GLN A 30 -13.30 3.73 -5.92
C GLN A 30 -12.41 4.72 -5.17
N LYS A 31 -11.72 5.56 -5.94
CA LYS A 31 -10.67 6.45 -5.43
C LYS A 31 -11.21 7.72 -4.76
N ILE A 32 -10.38 8.26 -3.89
CA ILE A 32 -10.46 9.61 -3.32
C ILE A 32 -9.58 10.55 -4.16
N ASN A 33 -8.32 10.18 -4.41
CA ASN A 33 -7.38 10.91 -5.26
C ASN A 33 -6.73 10.00 -6.32
N CYS A 34 -6.32 10.60 -7.44
CA CYS A 34 -5.41 9.99 -8.42
C CYS A 34 -4.74 11.09 -9.23
N ASP A 35 -3.42 11.12 -9.17
CA ASP A 35 -2.54 12.14 -9.76
C ASP A 35 -1.35 11.50 -10.50
N VAL A 36 -1.63 10.43 -11.23
CA VAL A 36 -0.61 9.72 -12.01
C VAL A 36 -0.40 10.43 -13.33
N ASP A 37 0.82 10.93 -13.52
CA ASP A 37 1.23 11.74 -14.65
C ASP A 37 2.60 11.30 -15.19
N ASP A 38 2.81 11.53 -16.48
CA ASP A 38 4.14 11.43 -17.09
C ASP A 38 5.07 12.54 -16.57
N LYS A 39 6.30 12.17 -16.27
CA LYS A 39 7.41 13.02 -15.84
C LYS A 39 8.54 12.93 -16.85
N PHE A 40 9.34 14.00 -16.90
CA PHE A 40 10.55 14.04 -17.69
C PHE A 40 11.64 14.81 -16.96
N GLU A 41 12.88 14.43 -17.24
CA GLU A 41 14.09 15.16 -16.85
C GLU A 41 14.83 15.59 -18.12
N GLY A 42 15.51 16.73 -18.07
CA GLY A 42 16.31 17.19 -19.19
C GLY A 42 17.48 18.05 -18.77
N VAL A 43 18.40 18.24 -19.70
CA VAL A 43 19.65 18.98 -19.53
C VAL A 43 19.61 20.23 -20.39
N VAL A 44 19.99 21.35 -19.80
CA VAL A 44 20.17 22.63 -20.48
C VAL A 44 21.58 22.67 -21.09
N ASP A 45 21.68 23.06 -22.35
CA ASP A 45 22.95 23.28 -23.01
C ASP A 45 23.47 24.69 -22.67
N GLU A 46 24.44 24.77 -21.76
CA GLU A 46 25.08 26.03 -21.30
C GLU A 46 26.33 26.41 -22.12
N ASN A 47 26.56 25.80 -23.29
CA ASN A 47 27.74 26.12 -24.09
C ASN A 47 27.78 27.62 -24.48
N SER A 48 28.95 28.26 -24.40
CA SER A 48 29.06 29.70 -24.69
C SER A 48 29.09 29.97 -26.19
N LEU A 49 28.20 30.83 -26.71
CA LEU A 49 28.27 31.37 -28.09
C LEU A 49 28.97 32.72 -28.18
N GLY A 50 29.66 33.17 -27.13
CA GLY A 50 30.24 34.51 -27.09
C GLY A 50 29.19 35.62 -26.98
N VAL A 51 27.99 35.28 -26.50
CA VAL A 51 26.88 36.17 -26.16
C VAL A 51 26.62 36.11 -24.65
N ILE A 52 25.80 37.01 -24.11
CA ILE A 52 25.60 37.14 -22.65
C ILE A 52 24.54 36.18 -22.09
N GLU A 53 23.76 35.57 -22.98
CA GLU A 53 22.75 34.57 -22.68
C GLU A 53 23.40 33.28 -22.15
N ASP A 54 22.68 32.60 -21.25
CA ASP A 54 23.18 31.51 -20.40
C ASP A 54 22.93 30.10 -20.96
N ALA A 55 22.07 29.95 -21.98
CA ALA A 55 21.71 28.65 -22.53
C ALA A 55 21.34 28.70 -24.02
N GLN A 56 21.54 27.58 -24.72
CA GLN A 56 21.24 27.41 -26.15
C GLN A 56 20.04 26.50 -26.43
N ASP A 57 19.86 25.45 -25.64
CA ASP A 57 18.84 24.42 -25.88
C ASP A 57 18.50 23.66 -24.59
N PHE A 58 17.41 22.89 -24.62
CA PHE A 58 17.01 21.97 -23.57
C PHE A 58 16.68 20.60 -24.19
N LYS A 59 17.35 19.54 -23.72
CA LYS A 59 17.13 18.17 -24.21
C LYS A 59 16.55 17.30 -23.10
N VAL A 60 15.48 16.57 -23.40
CA VAL A 60 14.92 15.55 -22.49
C VAL A 60 15.86 14.35 -22.46
N THR A 61 16.28 13.96 -21.27
CA THR A 61 17.22 12.86 -21.01
C THR A 61 16.57 11.65 -20.36
N LYS A 62 15.38 11.82 -19.74
CA LYS A 62 14.66 10.73 -19.10
C LYS A 62 13.16 11.00 -19.10
N LYS A 63 12.33 9.95 -19.22
CA LYS A 63 10.88 9.99 -19.10
C LYS A 63 10.37 8.78 -18.32
N TRP A 64 9.41 9.00 -17.43
CA TRP A 64 8.75 7.95 -16.64
C TRP A 64 7.35 8.42 -16.26
N ALA A 65 6.58 7.59 -15.57
CA ALA A 65 5.33 8.03 -14.94
C ALA A 65 5.41 7.82 -13.43
N GLU A 66 4.83 8.75 -12.67
CA GLU A 66 4.75 8.67 -11.22
C GLU A 66 3.41 9.22 -10.75
N GLY A 67 2.88 8.64 -9.69
CA GLY A 67 1.78 9.26 -8.94
C GLY A 67 1.21 8.38 -7.86
N GLU A 68 0.18 8.91 -7.24
CA GLU A 68 -0.53 8.35 -6.11
C GLU A 68 -1.95 7.94 -6.53
N VAL A 69 -2.41 6.82 -5.97
CA VAL A 69 -3.84 6.49 -5.94
C VAL A 69 -4.23 6.25 -4.50
N SER A 70 -5.21 7.01 -4.02
CA SER A 70 -5.78 6.82 -2.68
C SER A 70 -7.26 6.49 -2.75
N GLY A 71 -7.74 5.74 -1.77
CA GLY A 71 -9.11 5.26 -1.74
C GLY A 71 -9.45 4.58 -0.42
N LYS A 72 -10.65 4.02 -0.34
CA LYS A 72 -11.07 3.18 0.77
C LYS A 72 -10.61 1.74 0.55
N VAL A 73 -10.26 1.03 1.62
CA VAL A 73 -9.88 -0.37 1.57
C VAL A 73 -11.14 -1.23 1.39
N GLY A 74 -11.27 -1.81 0.20
CA GLY A 74 -12.25 -2.86 -0.11
C GLY A 74 -11.65 -4.25 0.06
N ASP A 75 -12.50 -5.24 0.31
CA ASP A 75 -12.09 -6.64 0.49
C ASP A 75 -11.51 -7.32 -0.75
N ALA A 76 -11.81 -6.82 -1.97
CA ALA A 76 -11.27 -7.39 -3.20
C ALA A 76 -10.08 -6.60 -3.79
N SER A 77 -10.24 -5.31 -4.08
CA SER A 77 -9.22 -4.50 -4.76
C SER A 77 -7.89 -4.37 -4.02
N ILE A 78 -7.89 -4.39 -2.67
CA ILE A 78 -6.67 -4.30 -1.85
C ILE A 78 -5.71 -5.46 -2.10
N GLY A 79 -6.21 -6.62 -2.53
CA GLY A 79 -5.39 -7.81 -2.76
C GLY A 79 -4.32 -7.63 -3.83
N LEU A 80 -4.61 -6.87 -4.90
CA LEU A 80 -3.59 -6.54 -5.92
C LEU A 80 -2.56 -5.53 -5.42
N LEU A 81 -2.97 -4.58 -4.58
CA LEU A 81 -2.05 -3.62 -3.97
C LEU A 81 -1.11 -4.31 -2.97
N LEU A 82 -1.63 -5.24 -2.19
CA LEU A 82 -0.84 -6.10 -1.29
C LEU A 82 0.12 -6.98 -2.08
N LEU A 83 -0.31 -7.54 -3.22
CA LEU A 83 0.57 -8.30 -4.10
C LEU A 83 1.72 -7.43 -4.62
N GLY A 84 1.45 -6.23 -5.14
CA GLY A 84 2.51 -5.35 -5.64
C GLY A 84 3.45 -4.81 -4.53
N ALA A 85 2.95 -4.70 -3.29
CA ALA A 85 3.73 -4.27 -2.13
C ALA A 85 4.61 -5.41 -1.55
N LEU A 86 4.10 -6.64 -1.50
CA LEU A 86 4.76 -7.77 -0.81
C LEU A 86 5.41 -8.76 -1.77
N GLY A 87 4.91 -8.91 -3.00
CA GLY A 87 5.50 -9.70 -4.07
C GLY A 87 5.02 -11.15 -4.17
N THR A 88 4.46 -11.75 -3.10
CA THR A 88 3.91 -13.12 -3.17
C THR A 88 2.49 -13.21 -2.63
N VAL A 89 1.71 -14.14 -3.21
CA VAL A 89 0.38 -14.51 -2.72
C VAL A 89 0.15 -16.03 -2.87
N SER A 90 -0.36 -16.66 -1.82
CA SER A 90 -0.95 -18.01 -1.88
C SER A 90 -2.44 -17.88 -1.64
N SER A 91 -3.27 -18.49 -2.49
CA SER A 91 -4.73 -18.42 -2.40
C SER A 91 -5.28 -19.80 -2.10
N ASP A 92 -5.90 -19.95 -0.94
CA ASP A 92 -6.42 -21.24 -0.47
C ASP A 92 -7.91 -21.11 -0.16
N ALA A 93 -8.73 -22.01 -0.71
CA ALA A 93 -10.15 -22.07 -0.38
C ALA A 93 -10.34 -22.58 1.05
N LYS A 94 -11.31 -22.02 1.77
CA LYS A 94 -11.68 -22.52 3.10
C LYS A 94 -12.31 -23.90 3.02
N ASP A 95 -12.24 -24.61 4.14
CA ASP A 95 -12.98 -25.86 4.31
C ASP A 95 -14.51 -25.63 4.23
N ALA A 96 -15.23 -26.67 3.82
CA ALA A 96 -16.69 -26.66 3.83
C ALA A 96 -17.24 -26.33 5.24
N PRO A 97 -18.30 -25.52 5.35
CA PRO A 97 -19.21 -25.09 4.28
C PRO A 97 -18.72 -23.89 3.44
N ASN A 98 -17.69 -23.16 3.87
CA ASN A 98 -17.26 -21.90 3.25
C ASN A 98 -16.32 -22.08 2.03
N ALA A 99 -16.47 -23.13 1.22
CA ALA A 99 -15.52 -23.45 0.13
C ALA A 99 -15.45 -22.40 -1.01
N ALA A 100 -16.40 -21.45 -1.04
CA ALA A 100 -16.38 -20.31 -1.95
C ALA A 100 -15.62 -19.09 -1.39
N VAL A 101 -15.15 -19.16 -0.14
CA VAL A 101 -14.36 -18.13 0.54
C VAL A 101 -12.89 -18.53 0.48
N TYR A 102 -12.03 -17.58 0.16
CA TYR A 102 -10.60 -17.79 0.00
C TYR A 102 -9.84 -16.98 1.05
N ASP A 103 -8.78 -17.58 1.58
CA ASP A 103 -7.75 -16.88 2.34
C ASP A 103 -6.52 -16.68 1.43
N HIS A 104 -6.15 -15.42 1.23
CA HIS A 104 -4.98 -15.02 0.47
C HIS A 104 -3.87 -14.63 1.43
N THR A 105 -2.83 -15.45 1.51
CA THR A 105 -1.66 -15.23 2.36
C THR A 105 -0.56 -14.55 1.55
N TYR A 106 -0.19 -13.34 1.96
CA TYR A 106 0.88 -12.54 1.36
C TYR A 106 2.12 -12.54 2.24
N ALA A 107 3.27 -12.74 1.61
CA ALA A 107 4.57 -12.67 2.24
C ALA A 107 5.53 -11.82 1.40
N VAL A 108 6.59 -11.31 2.05
CA VAL A 108 7.62 -10.52 1.38
C VAL A 108 8.48 -11.43 0.49
N GLN A 109 8.44 -11.22 -0.82
CA GLN A 109 9.38 -11.83 -1.76
C GLN A 109 10.78 -11.31 -1.49
N GLN A 110 11.77 -12.19 -1.38
CA GLN A 110 13.16 -11.81 -1.13
C GLN A 110 13.89 -11.54 -2.45
N ASP A 111 13.34 -10.61 -3.24
CA ASP A 111 13.84 -10.26 -4.56
C ASP A 111 13.67 -8.76 -4.86
N ALA A 112 14.52 -8.22 -5.72
CA ALA A 112 14.45 -6.84 -6.19
C ALA A 112 13.30 -6.62 -7.19
N GLN A 113 12.78 -7.69 -7.80
CA GLN A 113 11.74 -7.64 -8.82
C GLN A 113 10.42 -8.23 -8.29
N HIS A 114 9.67 -7.44 -7.52
CA HIS A 114 8.28 -7.82 -7.19
C HIS A 114 7.37 -7.68 -8.41
N ASP A 115 6.25 -8.41 -8.38
CA ASP A 115 5.17 -8.30 -9.37
C ASP A 115 4.79 -6.84 -9.65
N SER A 116 4.75 -6.48 -10.93
CA SER A 116 4.27 -5.21 -11.42
C SER A 116 2.79 -5.27 -11.79
N LEU A 117 2.17 -4.10 -11.78
CA LEU A 117 0.78 -3.92 -12.20
C LEU A 117 0.72 -3.09 -13.48
N THR A 118 -0.38 -3.21 -14.21
CA THR A 118 -0.79 -2.21 -15.19
C THR A 118 -1.77 -1.27 -14.52
N LEU A 119 -1.47 0.03 -14.51
CA LEU A 119 -2.37 1.06 -14.04
C LEU A 119 -3.04 1.74 -15.23
N GLU A 120 -4.35 1.88 -15.21
CA GLU A 120 -5.10 2.60 -16.24
C GLU A 120 -5.81 3.80 -15.64
N VAL A 121 -5.51 4.99 -16.17
CA VAL A 121 -6.11 6.25 -15.76
C VAL A 121 -6.91 6.81 -16.91
N LYS A 122 -8.21 6.99 -16.67
CA LYS A 122 -9.13 7.60 -17.60
C LYS A 122 -9.56 8.95 -17.06
N ASN A 123 -9.38 10.00 -17.85
CA ASN A 123 -10.01 11.29 -17.62
C ASN A 123 -10.91 11.66 -18.82
N PRO A 124 -11.75 12.71 -18.73
CA PRO A 124 -12.64 13.09 -19.82
C PRO A 124 -11.95 13.55 -21.12
N ASN A 125 -10.64 13.79 -21.10
CA ASN A 125 -9.87 14.24 -22.24
C ASN A 125 -8.97 13.15 -22.83
N GLU A 126 -8.51 12.19 -22.02
CA GLU A 126 -7.60 11.12 -22.43
C GLU A 126 -7.76 9.87 -21.55
N GLN A 127 -7.19 8.77 -22.04
CA GLN A 127 -7.16 7.51 -21.33
C GLN A 127 -5.81 6.84 -21.58
N LEU A 128 -5.04 6.69 -20.50
CA LEU A 128 -3.68 6.19 -20.53
C LEU A 128 -3.56 4.90 -19.70
N LYS A 129 -2.78 3.96 -20.19
CA LYS A 129 -2.29 2.80 -19.44
C LYS A 129 -0.79 2.93 -19.22
N PHE A 130 -0.38 2.68 -17.99
CA PHE A 130 1.00 2.70 -17.52
C PHE A 130 1.39 1.27 -17.20
N VAL A 131 2.37 0.75 -17.92
CA VAL A 131 2.91 -0.61 -17.73
C VAL A 131 4.09 -0.60 -16.78
N ASN A 132 4.42 -1.76 -16.23
CA ASN A 132 5.44 -1.88 -15.18
C ASN A 132 5.19 -0.90 -14.03
N ALA A 133 3.94 -0.74 -13.60
CA ALA A 133 3.59 0.09 -12.46
C ALA A 133 3.94 -0.65 -11.17
N VAL A 134 5.02 -0.21 -10.54
CA VAL A 134 5.58 -0.80 -9.33
C VAL A 134 5.21 0.09 -8.15
N LEU A 135 4.63 -0.51 -7.11
CA LEU A 135 4.39 0.21 -5.86
C LEU A 135 5.72 0.60 -5.22
N SER A 136 5.89 1.89 -4.93
CA SER A 136 6.99 2.43 -4.14
C SER A 136 6.67 2.38 -2.65
N ALA A 137 5.44 2.74 -2.28
CA ALA A 137 4.92 2.70 -0.93
C ALA A 137 3.41 2.39 -0.90
N LEU A 138 2.97 1.68 0.14
CA LEU A 138 1.58 1.41 0.46
C LEU A 138 1.31 1.76 1.93
N SER A 139 0.48 2.77 2.14
CA SER A 139 0.02 3.17 3.47
C SER A 139 -1.42 2.75 3.68
N ILE A 140 -1.72 2.17 4.84
CA ILE A 140 -3.06 1.83 5.31
C ILE A 140 -3.29 2.60 6.60
N LYS A 141 -4.35 3.41 6.64
CA LYS A 141 -4.69 4.25 7.78
C LYS A 141 -6.14 4.06 8.19
N ALA A 142 -6.38 4.14 9.48
CA ALA A 142 -7.72 4.08 10.03
C ALA A 142 -7.88 5.03 11.22
N GLU A 143 -8.83 5.94 11.06
CA GLU A 143 -9.15 6.97 12.04
C GLU A 143 -10.56 6.75 12.60
N LEU A 144 -10.79 7.16 13.85
CA LEU A 144 -12.09 7.03 14.50
C LEU A 144 -13.22 7.68 13.69
N GLY A 145 -14.27 6.89 13.42
CA GLY A 145 -15.47 7.36 12.72
C GLY A 145 -15.33 7.41 11.20
N GLY A 146 -14.18 7.02 10.65
CA GLY A 146 -13.90 6.96 9.21
C GLY A 146 -13.97 5.56 8.61
N PHE A 147 -13.76 5.52 7.29
CA PHE A 147 -13.40 4.29 6.57
C PHE A 147 -11.92 4.01 6.76
N VAL A 148 -11.53 2.75 6.57
CA VAL A 148 -10.12 2.41 6.39
C VAL A 148 -9.69 2.89 5.01
N GLU A 149 -8.63 3.68 4.95
CA GLU A 149 -8.13 4.29 3.72
C GLU A 149 -6.75 3.74 3.37
N PHE A 150 -6.47 3.64 2.08
CA PHE A 150 -5.14 3.34 1.57
C PHE A 150 -4.60 4.49 0.73
N VAL A 151 -3.28 4.57 0.67
CA VAL A 151 -2.53 5.43 -0.23
C VAL A 151 -1.46 4.57 -0.89
N ALA A 152 -1.51 4.45 -2.21
CA ALA A 152 -0.58 3.65 -3.00
C ALA A 152 0.20 4.57 -3.94
N ASN A 153 1.51 4.62 -3.76
CA ASN A 153 2.43 5.37 -4.61
C ASN A 153 3.05 4.46 -5.66
N PHE A 154 3.06 4.90 -6.92
CA PHE A 154 3.50 4.13 -8.08
C PHE A 154 4.60 4.85 -8.84
N MET A 155 5.55 4.07 -9.37
CA MET A 155 6.37 4.46 -10.52
C MET A 155 6.11 3.48 -11.65
N ALA A 156 5.99 3.98 -12.88
CA ALA A 156 5.65 3.20 -14.05
C ALA A 156 6.39 3.71 -15.30
N LYS A 157 6.32 2.94 -16.40
CA LYS A 157 6.72 3.44 -17.72
C LYS A 157 5.69 4.44 -18.25
N LEU A 158 6.08 5.18 -19.28
CA LEU A 158 5.27 6.24 -19.88
C LEU A 158 3.87 5.74 -20.27
N GLY A 159 2.87 6.61 -20.09
CA GLY A 159 1.49 6.33 -20.45
C GLY A 159 1.33 6.07 -21.96
N THR A 160 0.65 4.99 -22.31
CA THR A 160 0.22 4.70 -23.69
C THR A 160 -1.30 4.74 -23.79
N ALA A 161 -1.85 5.01 -24.97
CA ALA A 161 -3.30 5.10 -25.13
C ALA A 161 -4.01 3.78 -24.76
N ALA A 162 -5.12 3.90 -24.04
CA ALA A 162 -5.98 2.79 -23.64
C ALA A 162 -7.46 3.07 -23.95
N ALA A 163 -8.28 2.03 -23.93
CA ALA A 163 -9.69 2.11 -24.34
C ALA A 163 -10.63 1.22 -23.50
N ASN A 164 -10.18 0.68 -22.36
CA ASN A 164 -11.03 -0.18 -21.55
C ASN A 164 -12.19 0.60 -20.94
N THR A 165 -13.32 -0.05 -20.74
CA THR A 165 -14.49 0.60 -20.14
C THR A 165 -14.46 0.41 -18.62
N PRO A 166 -14.51 1.50 -17.82
CA PRO A 166 -14.56 1.40 -16.39
C PRO A 166 -15.76 0.60 -15.88
N ALA A 167 -15.48 -0.40 -15.05
CA ALA A 167 -16.48 -1.28 -14.45
C ALA A 167 -16.16 -1.48 -12.96
N TYR A 168 -17.06 -1.02 -12.09
CA TYR A 168 -16.86 -1.13 -10.65
C TYR A 168 -17.53 -2.40 -10.12
N THR A 169 -16.76 -3.21 -9.41
CA THR A 169 -17.27 -4.31 -8.59
C THR A 169 -17.77 -3.77 -7.26
N ALA A 170 -18.84 -4.37 -6.73
CA ALA A 170 -19.26 -4.08 -5.37
C ALA A 170 -18.27 -4.76 -4.41
N GLU A 171 -17.71 -3.99 -3.49
CA GLU A 171 -16.73 -4.44 -2.49
C GLU A 171 -17.23 -4.10 -1.09
N ASN A 172 -16.89 -4.96 -0.14
CA ASN A 172 -17.13 -4.72 1.28
C ASN A 172 -16.02 -3.80 1.78
N ASN A 173 -16.41 -2.59 2.21
CA ASN A 173 -15.45 -1.58 2.64
C ASN A 173 -15.32 -1.62 4.15
N PHE A 174 -14.08 -1.65 4.63
CA PHE A 174 -13.84 -1.72 6.06
C PHE A 174 -14.05 -0.37 6.74
N LEU A 175 -14.63 -0.39 7.92
CA LEU A 175 -14.84 0.77 8.77
C LEU A 175 -13.89 0.72 9.97
N ALA A 176 -13.65 1.88 10.59
CA ALA A 176 -12.81 1.96 11.79
C ALA A 176 -13.32 1.08 12.96
N LYS A 177 -14.63 0.77 13.00
CA LYS A 177 -15.24 -0.13 14.00
C LYS A 177 -14.81 -1.59 13.86
N ASP A 178 -14.30 -1.98 12.69
CA ASP A 178 -13.96 -3.36 12.36
C ASP A 178 -12.49 -3.68 12.71
N ILE A 179 -11.74 -2.70 13.23
CA ILE A 179 -10.32 -2.82 13.56
C ILE A 179 -10.09 -3.23 15.01
N SER A 180 -9.19 -4.19 15.21
CA SER A 180 -8.57 -4.47 16.51
C SER A 180 -7.06 -4.63 16.41
N VAL A 181 -6.35 -4.13 17.42
CA VAL A 181 -4.88 -4.20 17.50
C VAL A 181 -4.47 -5.04 18.70
N LYS A 182 -3.50 -5.93 18.53
CA LYS A 182 -2.97 -6.79 19.60
C LYS A 182 -1.46 -6.75 19.65
N PHE A 183 -0.90 -6.77 20.87
CA PHE A 183 0.53 -6.93 21.11
C PHE A 183 0.81 -8.23 21.87
N ALA A 184 1.84 -8.95 21.46
CA ALA A 184 2.31 -10.16 22.15
C ALA A 184 3.85 -10.17 22.28
N ASP A 185 4.40 -11.06 23.10
CA ASP A 185 5.86 -11.23 23.20
C ASP A 185 6.46 -11.86 21.94
N ASN A 186 5.68 -12.68 21.24
CA ASN A 186 6.06 -13.38 20.02
C ASN A 186 4.82 -13.59 19.13
N LEU A 187 5.06 -13.97 17.87
CA LEU A 187 4.01 -14.14 16.87
C LEU A 187 2.97 -15.21 17.29
N ALA A 188 3.41 -16.32 17.87
CA ALA A 188 2.51 -17.39 18.35
C ALA A 188 1.55 -16.92 19.46
N GLY A 189 1.95 -15.94 20.27
CA GLY A 189 1.13 -15.37 21.34
C GLY A 189 0.02 -14.43 20.86
N LEU A 190 0.03 -13.98 19.61
CA LEU A 190 -0.94 -12.99 19.10
C LEU A 190 -2.39 -13.50 19.12
N ALA A 191 -2.60 -14.80 18.95
CA ALA A 191 -3.94 -15.39 18.97
C ALA A 191 -4.63 -15.23 20.34
N ALA A 192 -3.86 -15.35 21.43
CA ALA A 192 -4.37 -15.24 22.81
C ALA A 192 -4.22 -13.84 23.42
N ALA A 193 -3.58 -12.91 22.71
CA ALA A 193 -3.35 -11.55 23.19
C ALA A 193 -4.66 -10.76 23.31
N SER A 194 -4.72 -9.91 24.33
CA SER A 194 -5.84 -8.98 24.54
C SER A 194 -5.76 -7.81 23.55
N GLU A 195 -6.93 -7.33 23.13
CA GLU A 195 -7.05 -6.18 22.25
C GLU A 195 -6.72 -4.88 22.96
N VAL A 196 -6.04 -3.99 22.25
CA VAL A 196 -5.70 -2.65 22.71
C VAL A 196 -6.68 -1.66 22.10
N SER A 197 -7.28 -0.83 22.94
CA SER A 197 -8.18 0.23 22.50
C SER A 197 -7.39 1.37 21.86
N VAL A 198 -7.35 1.38 20.53
CA VAL A 198 -6.65 2.38 19.72
C VAL A 198 -7.61 3.46 19.21
N LYS A 199 -7.07 4.66 18.98
CA LYS A 199 -7.75 5.84 18.43
C LYS A 199 -7.38 6.09 16.97
N ASN A 200 -6.17 5.69 16.58
CA ASN A 200 -5.68 5.77 15.22
C ASN A 200 -4.65 4.66 15.01
N VAL A 201 -4.63 4.08 13.81
CA VAL A 201 -3.63 3.13 13.36
C VAL A 201 -3.21 3.49 11.95
N GLU A 202 -1.90 3.63 11.75
CA GLU A 202 -1.27 3.83 10.46
C GLU A 202 -0.16 2.80 10.28
N LEU A 203 -0.14 2.15 9.12
CA LEU A 203 0.89 1.22 8.69
C LEU A 203 1.39 1.67 7.32
N ASN A 204 2.69 1.86 7.18
CA ASN A 204 3.34 2.23 5.92
C ASN A 204 4.34 1.13 5.52
N ILE A 205 4.17 0.61 4.31
CA ILE A 205 5.03 -0.40 3.68
C ILE A 205 5.80 0.29 2.57
N GLU A 206 7.11 0.39 2.71
CA GLU A 206 8.00 1.09 1.76
C GLU A 206 8.96 0.11 1.11
N LYS A 207 8.99 0.09 -0.22
CA LYS A 207 9.92 -0.72 -1.02
C LYS A 207 11.19 0.04 -1.40
N ASN A 208 11.19 1.37 -1.23
CA ASN A 208 12.32 2.26 -1.53
C ASN A 208 12.90 2.01 -2.93
N ILE A 209 12.03 2.02 -3.94
CA ILE A 209 12.38 1.64 -5.29
C ILE A 209 13.41 2.60 -5.93
N GLU A 210 14.21 2.07 -6.84
CA GLU A 210 15.13 2.82 -7.69
C GLU A 210 14.83 2.52 -9.17
N SER A 211 14.89 3.53 -10.01
CA SER A 211 14.87 3.37 -11.47
C SER A 211 16.22 2.84 -11.94
N ASP A 212 16.20 1.74 -12.68
CA ASP A 212 17.36 1.23 -13.40
C ASP A 212 17.45 1.91 -14.77
N ASP A 213 18.36 2.89 -14.88
CA ASP A 213 18.54 3.68 -16.08
C ASP A 213 19.76 3.18 -16.86
N VAL A 214 19.58 2.91 -18.15
CA VAL A 214 20.65 2.41 -19.03
C VAL A 214 21.03 3.43 -20.10
N LEU A 215 22.29 3.40 -20.52
CA LEU A 215 22.78 4.27 -21.59
C LEU A 215 22.16 3.87 -22.93
N GLY A 216 21.63 4.87 -23.65
CA GLY A 216 21.05 4.70 -24.98
C GLY A 216 19.53 4.60 -25.02
N ASP A 217 18.88 4.67 -23.85
CA ASP A 217 17.43 4.79 -23.71
C ASP A 217 17.09 6.09 -22.95
N ASP A 218 15.92 6.65 -23.22
CA ASP A 218 15.35 7.77 -22.46
C ASP A 218 14.22 7.33 -21.53
N GLU A 219 13.92 6.03 -21.46
CA GLU A 219 13.02 5.41 -20.48
C GLU A 219 13.80 4.47 -19.52
N PRO A 220 13.39 4.36 -18.24
CA PRO A 220 13.93 3.35 -17.34
C PRO A 220 13.75 1.93 -17.89
N GLU A 221 14.79 1.10 -17.76
CA GLU A 221 14.69 -0.33 -18.11
C GLU A 221 13.69 -1.00 -17.16
N ASP A 222 13.85 -0.76 -15.86
CA ASP A 222 13.02 -1.34 -14.80
C ASP A 222 12.96 -0.47 -13.53
N PHE A 223 12.09 -0.82 -12.58
CA PHE A 223 12.08 -0.27 -11.23
C PHE A 223 12.36 -1.37 -10.21
N LEU A 224 13.45 -1.25 -9.46
CA LEU A 224 13.96 -2.29 -8.58
C LEU A 224 13.75 -1.93 -7.11
N ASN A 225 13.34 -2.90 -6.32
CA ASN A 225 13.19 -2.74 -4.88
C ASN A 225 14.55 -2.67 -4.20
N LYS A 226 14.68 -1.77 -3.24
CA LYS A 226 15.85 -1.71 -2.36
C LYS A 226 15.49 -2.17 -0.95
N GLN A 227 15.84 -1.36 0.05
CA GLN A 227 15.59 -1.65 1.44
C GLN A 227 14.09 -1.61 1.72
N PHE A 228 13.48 -2.79 1.84
CA PHE A 228 12.11 -2.91 2.31
C PHE A 228 12.01 -2.47 3.78
N ALA A 229 11.04 -1.61 4.10
CA ALA A 229 10.80 -1.12 5.44
C ALA A 229 9.30 -1.08 5.74
N ILE A 230 8.94 -1.43 6.98
CA ILE A 230 7.59 -1.24 7.49
C ILE A 230 7.67 -0.38 8.74
N THR A 231 6.94 0.72 8.71
CA THR A 231 6.80 1.66 9.82
C THR A 231 5.33 1.93 10.09
N GLY A 232 5.02 2.55 11.21
CA GLY A 232 3.65 2.94 11.50
C GLY A 232 3.50 3.66 12.82
N ASN A 233 2.27 4.14 13.04
CA ASN A 233 1.89 4.92 14.21
C ASN A 233 0.61 4.34 14.82
N ILE A 234 0.58 4.23 16.15
CA ILE A 234 -0.62 3.87 16.89
C ILE A 234 -0.87 4.95 17.94
N GLU A 235 -2.06 5.54 17.93
CA GLU A 235 -2.50 6.47 18.97
C GLU A 235 -3.45 5.78 19.93
N LEU A 236 -3.24 5.94 21.24
CA LEU A 236 -4.13 5.43 22.28
C LEU A 236 -4.15 6.35 23.51
N LEU A 237 -5.10 6.11 24.42
CA LEU A 237 -5.19 6.90 25.65
C LEU A 237 -4.04 6.55 26.61
N TYR A 238 -3.49 7.55 27.30
CA TYR A 238 -2.45 7.27 28.29
C TYR A 238 -3.06 6.82 29.62
N ASP A 239 -3.15 5.51 29.81
CA ASP A 239 -3.69 4.87 31.02
C ASP A 239 -2.61 4.20 31.89
N ALA A 240 -1.53 3.73 31.27
CA ALA A 240 -0.44 3.00 31.90
C ALA A 240 0.94 3.41 31.36
N THR A 241 1.99 3.10 32.13
CA THR A 241 3.40 3.33 31.75
C THR A 241 3.99 2.19 30.90
N THR A 242 3.20 1.14 30.62
CA THR A 242 3.66 -0.09 29.95
C THR A 242 4.32 0.20 28.61
N TYR A 243 3.67 0.95 27.72
CA TYR A 243 4.22 1.24 26.39
C TYR A 243 5.43 2.17 26.43
N LYS A 244 5.45 3.13 27.37
CA LYS A 244 6.63 3.97 27.62
C LYS A 244 7.84 3.11 28.04
N ALA A 245 7.63 2.16 28.95
CA ALA A 245 8.69 1.25 29.39
C ALA A 245 9.19 0.36 28.24
N LEU A 246 8.28 -0.14 27.40
CA LEU A 246 8.63 -0.94 26.22
C LEU A 246 9.47 -0.15 25.22
N ALA A 247 9.11 1.11 24.95
CA ALA A 247 9.84 1.99 24.05
C ALA A 247 11.24 2.31 24.60
N LEU A 248 11.35 2.72 25.86
CA LEU A 248 12.64 3.04 26.49
C LEU A 248 13.58 1.83 26.59
N ALA A 249 13.03 0.64 26.81
CA ALA A 249 13.80 -0.60 26.86
C ALA A 249 14.11 -1.19 25.47
N GLY A 250 13.52 -0.67 24.40
CA GLY A 250 13.63 -1.25 23.06
C GLY A 250 13.17 -2.71 22.99
N THR A 251 12.15 -3.05 23.78
CA THR A 251 11.64 -4.42 23.93
C THR A 251 10.96 -4.85 22.64
N GLN A 252 11.30 -6.04 22.16
CA GLN A 252 10.63 -6.66 21.01
C GLN A 252 9.23 -7.13 21.39
N LYS A 253 8.26 -6.88 20.51
CA LYS A 253 6.90 -7.43 20.55
C LYS A 253 6.50 -7.93 19.17
N ALA A 254 5.47 -8.75 19.08
CA ALA A 254 4.73 -8.97 17.85
C ALA A 254 3.48 -8.07 17.85
N LEU A 255 3.06 -7.62 16.66
CA LEU A 255 1.90 -6.75 16.47
C LEU A 255 0.94 -7.40 15.48
N ARG A 256 -0.35 -7.44 15.82
CA ARG A 256 -1.43 -7.78 14.89
C ARG A 256 -2.32 -6.56 14.69
N ILE A 257 -2.58 -6.22 13.44
CA ILE A 257 -3.65 -5.32 13.02
C ILE A 257 -4.69 -6.19 12.33
N ASN A 258 -5.83 -6.41 12.99
CA ASN A 258 -6.93 -7.18 12.45
C ASN A 258 -8.04 -6.25 12.01
N ILE A 259 -8.56 -6.45 10.81
CA ILE A 259 -9.72 -5.75 10.27
C ILE A 259 -10.73 -6.82 9.87
N THR A 260 -11.91 -6.85 10.47
CA THR A 260 -12.92 -7.88 10.14
C THR A 260 -14.32 -7.29 10.18
N ASP A 261 -15.00 -7.25 9.03
CA ASP A 261 -16.39 -6.77 8.98
C ASP A 261 -17.35 -7.90 9.39
N THR A 262 -17.63 -7.94 10.69
CA THR A 262 -18.57 -8.89 11.30
C THR A 262 -20.03 -8.64 10.89
N GLY A 263 -20.34 -7.50 10.27
CA GLY A 263 -21.69 -7.17 9.81
C GLY A 263 -22.06 -7.83 8.48
N THR A 264 -21.07 -8.29 7.72
CA THR A 264 -21.26 -8.90 6.40
C THR A 264 -20.86 -10.37 6.42
N THR A 265 -21.78 -11.26 6.03
CA THR A 265 -21.49 -12.68 5.85
C THR A 265 -21.10 -12.96 4.40
N ILE A 266 -19.98 -13.66 4.22
CA ILE A 266 -19.54 -14.25 2.96
C ILE A 266 -19.52 -15.77 3.08
N GLY A 267 -19.86 -16.47 2.00
CA GLY A 267 -20.13 -17.90 2.06
C GLY A 267 -21.34 -18.18 2.95
N ASP A 268 -21.21 -19.15 3.87
CA ASP A 268 -22.26 -19.54 4.80
C ASP A 268 -22.15 -18.83 6.15
N SER A 269 -20.93 -18.59 6.62
CA SER A 269 -20.70 -18.06 7.97
C SER A 269 -19.42 -17.23 8.15
N ALA A 270 -18.61 -17.07 7.11
CA ALA A 270 -17.38 -16.30 7.19
C ALA A 270 -17.64 -14.79 7.05
N ASN A 271 -16.64 -13.99 7.38
CA ASN A 271 -16.66 -12.54 7.24
C ASN A 271 -15.46 -12.09 6.40
N PRO A 272 -15.59 -11.03 5.58
CA PRO A 272 -14.44 -10.45 4.92
C PRO A 272 -13.51 -9.82 5.94
N GLY A 273 -12.21 -9.93 5.72
CA GLY A 273 -11.23 -9.44 6.68
C GLY A 273 -9.81 -9.33 6.13
N LEU A 274 -9.01 -8.52 6.80
CA LEU A 274 -7.60 -8.29 6.53
C LEU A 274 -6.83 -8.38 7.85
N VAL A 275 -5.97 -9.38 7.97
CA VAL A 275 -5.11 -9.59 9.14
C VAL A 275 -3.67 -9.28 8.74
N ILE A 276 -3.02 -8.36 9.42
CA ILE A 276 -1.61 -8.04 9.22
C ILE A 276 -0.85 -8.36 10.50
N ASP A 277 0.01 -9.37 10.44
CA ASP A 277 0.86 -9.82 11.54
C ASP A 277 2.31 -9.42 11.29
N LEU A 278 2.86 -8.63 12.20
CA LEU A 278 4.28 -8.26 12.22
C LEU A 278 4.98 -9.12 13.28
N ALA A 279 5.88 -9.99 12.83
CA ALA A 279 6.54 -10.97 13.70
C ALA A 279 7.41 -10.33 14.79
N LYS A 280 8.05 -9.21 14.45
CA LYS A 280 8.93 -8.48 15.34
C LYS A 280 8.81 -6.98 15.09
N VAL A 281 8.37 -6.27 16.12
CA VAL A 281 8.18 -4.83 16.15
C VAL A 281 8.90 -4.27 17.37
N LYS A 282 9.51 -3.11 17.20
CA LYS A 282 9.96 -2.28 18.32
C LYS A 282 9.37 -0.89 18.19
N LEU A 283 9.03 -0.31 19.34
CA LEU A 283 8.65 1.08 19.41
C LEU A 283 9.90 1.92 19.27
N THR A 284 9.95 2.78 18.26
CA THR A 284 11.07 3.67 17.96
C THR A 284 10.93 5.00 18.69
N GLU A 285 9.69 5.44 18.88
CA GLU A 285 9.38 6.68 19.58
C GLU A 285 8.12 6.52 20.43
N TRP A 286 8.09 7.24 21.54
CA TRP A 286 6.93 7.39 22.40
C TRP A 286 6.73 8.87 22.66
N ALA A 287 5.60 9.40 22.21
CA ALA A 287 5.19 10.78 22.46
C ALA A 287 3.93 10.80 23.31
N LYS A 288 3.79 11.82 24.16
CA LYS A 288 2.60 12.05 24.97
C LYS A 288 2.08 13.45 24.77
N THR A 289 0.79 13.56 24.51
CA THR A 289 0.06 14.83 24.40
C THR A 289 -0.76 15.03 25.66
N SER A 290 -0.56 16.18 26.33
CA SER A 290 -1.18 16.48 27.62
C SER A 290 -1.69 17.92 27.68
N ASP A 291 -2.50 18.29 26.70
CA ASP A 291 -3.14 19.61 26.67
C ASP A 291 -4.11 19.75 27.85
N GLN A 292 -4.16 20.95 28.44
CA GLN A 292 -4.81 21.20 29.74
C GLN A 292 -6.30 20.81 29.77
N ASN A 293 -6.97 20.82 28.62
CA ASN A 293 -8.41 20.54 28.49
C ASN A 293 -8.71 19.20 27.81
N GLU A 294 -7.69 18.45 27.40
CA GLU A 294 -7.85 17.20 26.65
C GLU A 294 -7.54 15.97 27.51
N ILE A 295 -8.12 14.83 27.14
CA ILE A 295 -7.70 13.55 27.71
C ILE A 295 -6.31 13.24 27.19
N VAL A 296 -5.39 12.92 28.11
CA VAL A 296 -4.01 12.61 27.77
C VAL A 296 -3.93 11.42 26.80
N ARG A 297 -3.24 11.63 25.69
CA ARG A 297 -3.00 10.60 24.66
C ARG A 297 -1.52 10.27 24.56
N GLN A 298 -1.23 9.09 24.03
CA GLN A 298 0.11 8.67 23.69
C GLN A 298 0.16 8.16 22.25
N THR A 299 1.22 8.54 21.54
CA THR A 299 1.51 8.08 20.18
C THR A 299 2.71 7.16 20.23
N LEU A 300 2.54 5.95 19.68
CA LEU A 300 3.54 4.91 19.59
C LEU A 300 3.97 4.80 18.13
N SER A 301 5.16 5.29 17.81
CA SER A 301 5.76 5.03 16.50
C SER A 301 6.54 3.73 16.56
N PHE A 302 6.35 2.87 15.57
CA PHE A 302 6.94 1.55 15.53
C PHE A 302 7.63 1.26 14.20
N LYS A 303 8.61 0.36 14.26
CA LYS A 303 9.28 -0.21 13.10
C LYS A 303 9.27 -1.73 13.22
N ALA A 304 8.90 -2.41 12.13
CA ALA A 304 9.02 -3.85 12.06
C ALA A 304 10.43 -4.26 11.65
N PHE A 305 10.84 -5.45 12.08
CA PHE A 305 12.14 -6.05 11.78
C PHE A 305 11.93 -7.50 11.37
N TYR A 306 12.90 -8.05 10.63
CA TYR A 306 12.94 -9.47 10.35
C TYR A 306 13.13 -10.29 11.64
N SER A 307 12.26 -11.27 11.87
CA SER A 307 12.42 -12.26 12.94
C SER A 307 13.21 -13.45 12.40
N SER A 308 14.43 -13.65 12.89
CA SER A 308 15.22 -14.85 12.58
C SER A 308 14.60 -16.14 13.15
N THR A 309 13.77 -16.02 14.18
CA THR A 309 13.10 -17.17 14.81
C THR A 309 11.92 -17.62 13.98
N ASP A 310 11.08 -16.69 13.53
CA ASP A 310 9.90 -16.99 12.72
C ASP A 310 10.22 -17.07 11.22
N SER A 311 11.43 -16.66 10.83
CA SER A 311 11.91 -16.55 9.44
C SER A 311 11.02 -15.65 8.56
N LYS A 312 10.43 -14.63 9.16
CA LYS A 312 9.59 -13.65 8.47
C LYS A 312 9.56 -12.32 9.19
N MET A 313 9.18 -11.28 8.44
CA MET A 313 8.94 -9.93 8.95
C MET A 313 7.45 -9.65 9.12
N LEU A 314 6.67 -10.02 8.10
CA LEU A 314 5.23 -9.81 8.01
C LEU A 314 4.56 -11.07 7.46
N ASP A 315 3.33 -11.31 7.90
CA ASP A 315 2.37 -12.25 7.33
C ASP A 315 1.05 -11.50 7.18
N CYS A 316 0.47 -11.46 5.99
CA CYS A 316 -0.78 -10.74 5.74
C CYS A 316 -1.81 -11.69 5.14
N VAL A 317 -3.00 -11.78 5.72
CA VAL A 317 -4.08 -12.66 5.25
C VAL A 317 -5.30 -11.82 4.90
N LEU A 318 -5.71 -11.87 3.64
CA LEU A 318 -6.95 -11.29 3.15
C LEU A 318 -7.99 -12.39 2.93
N THR A 319 -9.15 -12.27 3.55
CA THR A 319 -10.27 -13.20 3.38
C THR A 319 -11.37 -12.55 2.54
N ASN A 320 -11.72 -13.14 1.39
CA ASN A 320 -12.80 -12.65 0.51
C ASN A 320 -13.37 -13.75 -0.40
N LEU A 321 -14.12 -13.38 -1.44
CA LEU A 321 -14.71 -14.29 -2.45
C LEU A 321 -13.93 -14.33 -3.78
N THR A 322 -12.80 -13.64 -3.88
CA THR A 322 -11.92 -13.67 -5.05
C THR A 322 -11.17 -14.99 -5.08
N ALA A 323 -11.20 -15.72 -6.20
CA ALA A 323 -10.57 -17.04 -6.23
C ALA A 323 -9.03 -16.98 -6.21
N SER A 324 -8.43 -15.95 -6.82
CA SER A 324 -6.98 -15.79 -6.92
C SER A 324 -6.59 -14.37 -7.34
N TYR A 325 -5.35 -13.97 -7.01
CA TYR A 325 -4.74 -12.68 -7.39
C TYR A 325 -3.55 -12.84 -8.31
#